data_AF-A0A6G4V3T7-F1
#
_entry.id   AF-A0A6G4V3T7-F1
#
_cell.length_a   1.000
_cell.length_b   1.000
_cell.length_c   1.000
_cell.angle_alpha   90.00
_cell.angle_beta   90.00
_cell.angle_gamma   90.00
#
_symmetry.space_group_name_H-M   'P 1'
#
loop_
_entity.id
_entity.type
_entity.pdbx_description
1 polymer ?
#
loop_
_entity_poly.entity_id
_entity_poly.type
_entity_poly.pdbx_seq_one_letter_code
_entity_poly.pdbx_strand_id
1 'polypeptide(L)'
;MARPHERRQRRAEARRILDRDPALARELRIGRPDLPRQFDDGGLVDINHVPVAILATLPGFTPELAERVARSRDEHHGFAFVQELEVYANLPGGLADELAERLVFLR
;
A
#
# COMPACT_ATOMS: atom_id res chain seq x y z
N MET A 1 1.38 12.51 -17.86
CA MET A 1 0.83 11.38 -17.08
C MET A 1 1.19 10.09 -17.79
N ALA A 2 1.74 9.09 -17.09
CA ALA A 2 2.07 7.78 -17.69
C ALA A 2 0.78 7.00 -18.05
N ARG A 3 0.79 6.25 -19.16
CA ARG A 3 -0.38 5.48 -19.63
C ARG A 3 -0.68 4.34 -18.62
N PRO A 4 -1.95 3.90 -18.45
CA PRO A 4 -2.32 2.90 -17.45
C PRO A 4 -1.49 1.59 -17.47
N HIS A 5 -1.06 1.17 -18.67
CA HIS A 5 -0.22 -0.01 -18.86
C HIS A 5 1.20 0.17 -18.30
N GLU A 6 1.78 1.36 -18.45
CA GLU A 6 3.10 1.70 -17.92
C GLU A 6 3.09 1.67 -16.39
N ARG A 7 1.99 2.12 -15.75
CA ARG A 7 1.84 2.05 -14.29
C ARG A 7 1.81 0.61 -13.78
N ARG A 8 1.11 -0.30 -14.48
CA ARG A 8 1.08 -1.73 -14.13
C ARG A 8 2.48 -2.35 -14.24
N GLN A 9 3.23 -2.03 -15.30
CA GLN A 9 4.60 -2.51 -15.48
C GLN A 9 5.53 -2.02 -14.37
N ARG A 10 5.47 -0.72 -14.02
CA ARG A 10 6.23 -0.15 -12.90
C ARG A 10 5.91 -0.81 -11.55
N ARG A 11 4.63 -1.09 -11.28
CA ARG A 11 4.23 -1.85 -10.09
C ARG A 11 4.81 -3.27 -10.08
N ALA A 12 4.81 -3.95 -11.23
CA ALA A 12 5.38 -5.28 -11.33
C ALA A 12 6.90 -5.27 -11.12
N GLU A 13 7.61 -4.28 -11.65
CA GLU A 13 9.04 -4.08 -11.40
C GLU A 13 9.33 -3.78 -9.92
N ALA A 14 8.60 -2.85 -9.32
CA ALA A 14 8.72 -2.50 -7.91
C ALA A 14 8.49 -3.71 -6.98
N ARG A 15 7.51 -4.56 -7.29
CA ARG A 15 7.26 -5.82 -6.56
C ARG A 15 8.43 -6.80 -6.69
N ARG A 16 9.03 -6.94 -7.88
CA ARG A 16 10.24 -7.76 -8.04
C ARG A 16 11.42 -7.25 -7.21
N ILE A 17 11.57 -5.93 -7.08
CA ILE A 17 12.60 -5.35 -6.21
C ILE A 17 12.30 -5.70 -4.76
N LEU A 18 11.05 -5.50 -4.30
CA LEU A 18 10.63 -5.86 -2.95
C LEU A 18 10.92 -7.33 -2.60
N ASP A 19 10.62 -8.24 -3.52
CA ASP A 19 10.80 -9.68 -3.31
C ASP A 19 12.29 -10.10 -3.30
N ARG A 20 13.14 -9.42 -4.09
CA ARG A 20 14.54 -9.82 -4.29
C ARG A 20 15.51 -9.09 -3.37
N ASP A 21 15.25 -7.81 -3.11
CA ASP A 21 16.12 -6.92 -2.33
C ASP A 21 15.27 -5.92 -1.51
N PRO A 22 14.79 -6.36 -0.32
CA PRO A 22 14.03 -5.49 0.58
C PRO A 22 14.82 -4.27 1.06
N ALA A 23 16.16 -4.36 1.13
CA ALA A 23 17.00 -3.24 1.55
C ALA A 23 16.99 -2.14 0.49
N LEU A 24 17.19 -2.51 -0.78
CA LEU A 24 17.06 -1.59 -1.91
C LEU A 24 15.64 -1.01 -2.01
N ALA A 25 14.60 -1.82 -1.80
CA ALA A 25 13.24 -1.32 -1.83
C ALA A 25 12.96 -0.21 -0.79
N ARG A 26 13.56 -0.34 0.41
CA ARG A 26 13.49 0.68 1.46
C ARG A 26 14.26 1.94 1.06
N GLU A 27 15.45 1.79 0.46
CA GLU A 27 16.23 2.92 -0.07
C GLU A 27 15.46 3.68 -1.15
N LEU A 28 14.81 2.96 -2.07
CA LEU A 28 13.98 3.51 -3.14
C LEU A 28 12.62 4.02 -2.66
N ARG A 29 12.26 3.78 -1.39
CA ARG A 29 11.00 4.21 -0.76
C ARG A 29 9.76 3.67 -1.50
N ILE A 30 9.83 2.43 -1.96
CA ILE A 30 8.71 1.77 -2.63
C ILE A 30 7.52 1.70 -1.67
N GLY A 31 6.34 2.13 -2.14
CA GLY A 31 5.12 2.13 -1.33
C GLY A 31 4.98 3.34 -0.41
N ARG A 32 5.92 4.30 -0.42
CA ARG A 32 5.93 5.47 0.49
C ARG A 32 5.71 6.77 -0.27
N PRO A 33 4.49 7.04 -0.77
CA PRO A 33 4.18 8.27 -1.49
C PRO A 33 4.26 9.54 -0.61
N ASP A 34 4.27 9.37 0.71
CA ASP A 34 4.48 10.44 1.70
C ASP A 34 5.94 10.94 1.75
N LEU A 35 6.89 10.17 1.21
CA LEU A 35 8.29 10.53 1.21
C LEU A 35 8.74 11.00 -0.18
N PRO A 36 9.69 11.96 -0.26
CA PRO A 36 10.31 12.31 -1.54
C PRO A 36 10.94 11.06 -2.18
N ARG A 37 10.56 10.73 -3.41
CA ARG A 37 11.03 9.51 -4.08
C ARG A 37 11.59 9.83 -5.46
N GLN A 38 12.66 9.12 -5.83
CA GLN A 38 13.30 9.20 -7.15
C GLN A 38 12.89 8.04 -8.07
N PHE A 39 12.33 6.98 -7.50
CA PHE A 39 11.84 5.81 -8.21
C PHE A 39 10.31 5.85 -8.32
N ASP A 40 9.77 5.66 -9.52
CA ASP A 40 8.32 5.53 -9.71
C ASP A 40 7.90 4.07 -9.61
N ASP A 41 7.41 3.69 -8.44
CA ASP A 41 6.87 2.35 -8.15
C ASP A 41 5.51 2.06 -8.81
N GLY A 42 4.99 2.97 -9.65
CA GLY A 42 3.70 2.78 -10.31
C GLY A 42 2.49 3.06 -9.41
N GLY A 43 2.72 3.70 -8.26
CA GLY A 43 1.71 4.09 -7.29
C GLY A 43 1.40 3.00 -6.27
N LEU A 44 2.41 2.26 -5.83
CA LEU A 44 2.25 1.36 -4.69
C LEU A 44 2.07 2.14 -3.40
N VAL A 45 1.36 1.53 -2.46
CA VAL A 45 1.14 2.05 -1.12
C VAL A 45 1.42 0.94 -0.11
N ASP A 46 2.37 1.18 0.76
CA ASP A 46 2.70 0.32 1.88
C ASP A 46 1.77 0.64 3.05
N ILE A 47 0.68 -0.11 3.13
CA ILE A 47 -0.41 0.15 4.09
C ILE A 47 0.08 0.09 5.54
N ASN A 48 1.18 -0.63 5.80
CA ASN A 48 1.76 -0.78 7.12
C ASN A 48 2.59 0.44 7.57
N HIS A 49 2.96 1.33 6.66
CA HIS A 49 3.91 2.40 7.00
C HIS A 49 3.49 3.79 6.57
N VAL A 50 2.51 3.91 5.67
CA VAL A 50 2.02 5.23 5.28
C VAL A 50 1.22 5.90 6.40
N PRO A 51 1.28 7.24 6.51
CA PRO A 51 0.43 8.01 7.41
C PRO A 51 -1.06 7.84 7.11
N VAL A 52 -1.91 8.06 8.11
CA VAL A 52 -3.38 7.99 7.96
C VAL A 52 -3.90 8.92 6.86
N ALA A 53 -3.28 10.09 6.69
CA ALA A 53 -3.64 11.04 5.65
C ALA A 53 -3.45 10.46 4.24
N ILE A 54 -2.46 9.59 4.02
CA ILE A 54 -2.27 8.89 2.75
C ILE A 54 -3.30 7.77 2.60
N LEU A 55 -3.59 7.01 3.67
CA LEU A 55 -4.63 5.99 3.65
C LEU A 55 -5.98 6.59 3.21
N ALA A 56 -6.33 7.77 3.70
CA ALA A 56 -7.55 8.50 3.34
C ALA A 56 -7.60 8.95 1.87
N THR A 57 -6.48 8.91 1.13
CA THR A 57 -6.44 9.19 -0.31
C THR A 57 -6.68 7.95 -1.18
N LEU A 58 -6.71 6.75 -0.58
CA LEU A 58 -6.95 5.53 -1.33
C LEU A 58 -8.37 5.51 -1.89
N PRO A 59 -8.58 4.97 -3.11
CA PRO A 59 -9.92 4.78 -3.66
C PRO A 59 -10.80 4.01 -2.68
N GLY A 60 -12.02 4.50 -2.44
CA GLY A 60 -12.97 3.88 -1.51
C GLY A 60 -12.69 4.11 -0.02
N PHE A 61 -11.61 4.82 0.34
CA PHE A 61 -11.34 5.16 1.74
C PHE A 61 -12.03 6.46 2.16
N THR A 62 -12.76 6.39 3.27
CA THR A 62 -13.17 7.57 4.04
C THR A 62 -12.12 7.86 5.12
N PRO A 63 -12.08 9.07 5.69
CA PRO A 63 -11.22 9.37 6.84
C PRO A 63 -11.41 8.38 8.00
N GLU A 64 -12.65 8.00 8.29
CA GLU A 64 -12.99 7.07 9.37
C GLU A 64 -12.51 5.64 9.08
N LEU A 65 -12.56 5.21 7.81
CA LEU A 65 -11.98 3.94 7.39
C LEU A 65 -10.46 3.96 7.50
N ALA A 66 -9.81 5.04 7.08
CA ALA A 66 -8.37 5.22 7.18
C ALA A 66 -7.88 5.15 8.63
N GLU A 67 -8.56 5.82 9.56
CA GLU A 67 -8.26 5.75 11.00
C GLU A 67 -8.44 4.34 11.55
N ARG A 68 -9.50 3.64 11.14
CA ARG A 68 -9.73 2.25 11.57
C ARG A 68 -8.63 1.31 11.10
N VAL A 69 -8.19 1.45 9.85
CA VAL A 69 -7.06 0.69 9.31
C VAL A 69 -5.78 1.00 10.08
N ALA A 70 -5.50 2.28 10.34
CA ALA A 70 -4.30 2.67 11.10
C ALA A 70 -4.30 2.10 12.52
N ARG A 71 -5.45 2.14 13.22
CA ARG A 71 -5.59 1.53 14.56
C ARG A 71 -5.40 0.02 14.52
N SER A 72 -6.08 -0.66 13.60
CA SER A 72 -6.00 -2.12 13.45
C SER A 72 -4.57 -2.57 13.12
N ARG A 73 -3.87 -1.84 12.25
CA ARG A 73 -2.45 -2.05 11.99
C ARG A 73 -1.61 -2.00 13.27
N ASP A 74 -1.82 -1.01 14.11
CA ASP A 74 -1.03 -0.83 15.32
C ASP A 74 -1.33 -1.93 16.35
N GLU A 75 -2.59 -2.37 16.46
CA GLU A 75 -3.03 -3.48 17.32
C GLU A 75 -2.50 -4.85 16.87
N HIS A 76 -2.40 -5.08 15.56
CA HIS A 76 -1.99 -6.37 14.98
C HIS A 76 -0.53 -6.43 14.53
N HIS A 77 0.25 -5.38 14.76
CA HIS A 77 1.64 -5.25 14.30
C HIS A 77 1.78 -5.38 12.76
N GLY A 78 0.87 -4.74 12.05
CA GLY A 78 0.79 -4.75 10.59
C GLY A 78 -0.08 -5.86 10.02
N PHE A 79 -0.36 -5.73 8.72
CA PHE A 79 -1.02 -6.75 7.91
C PHE A 79 0.03 -7.48 7.05
N ALA A 80 -0.19 -8.75 6.77
CA ALA A 80 0.61 -9.59 5.89
C ALA A 80 0.03 -9.66 4.47
N PHE A 81 -1.29 -9.57 4.33
CA PHE A 81 -1.97 -9.67 3.04
C PHE A 81 -3.34 -8.98 3.07
N VAL A 82 -3.94 -8.83 1.89
CA VAL A 82 -5.09 -7.96 1.66
C VAL A 82 -6.36 -8.40 2.40
N GLN A 83 -6.60 -9.70 2.55
CA GLN A 83 -7.77 -10.24 3.25
C GLN A 83 -7.75 -9.93 4.76
N GLU A 84 -6.59 -9.67 5.37
CA GLU A 84 -6.54 -9.27 6.79
C GLU A 84 -7.18 -7.90 7.03
N LEU A 85 -7.27 -7.05 6.01
CA LEU A 85 -7.95 -5.75 6.12
C LEU A 85 -9.46 -5.93 6.31
N GLU A 86 -10.06 -6.94 5.68
CA GLU A 86 -11.47 -7.27 5.89
C GLU A 86 -11.69 -7.80 7.30
N VAL A 87 -10.82 -8.69 7.78
CA VAL A 87 -10.94 -9.35 9.09
C VAL A 87 -10.67 -8.38 10.24
N TYR A 88 -9.55 -7.65 10.20
CA TYR A 88 -9.09 -6.86 11.33
C TYR A 88 -9.51 -5.40 11.27
N ALA A 89 -9.66 -4.83 10.07
CA ALA A 89 -10.04 -3.43 9.88
C ALA A 89 -11.50 -3.27 9.38
N ASN A 90 -12.24 -4.36 9.23
CA ASN A 90 -13.64 -4.37 8.78
C ASN A 90 -13.83 -3.51 7.51
N LEU A 91 -12.99 -3.79 6.51
CA LEU A 91 -13.15 -3.21 5.18
C LEU A 91 -14.43 -3.76 4.52
N PRO A 92 -15.17 -2.93 3.76
CA PRO A 92 -16.24 -3.42 2.92
C PRO A 92 -15.74 -4.50 1.95
N GLY A 93 -16.51 -5.57 1.79
CA GLY A 93 -16.16 -6.67 0.88
C GLY A 93 -15.94 -6.16 -0.55
N GLY A 94 -14.90 -6.68 -1.21
CA GLY A 94 -14.50 -6.30 -2.57
C GLY A 94 -13.60 -5.07 -2.66
N LEU A 95 -13.63 -4.16 -1.66
CA LEU A 95 -12.70 -3.03 -1.62
C LEU A 95 -11.25 -3.51 -1.47
N ALA A 96 -11.05 -4.58 -0.70
CA ALA A 96 -9.74 -5.20 -0.53
C ALA A 96 -9.18 -5.68 -1.89
N ASP A 97 -9.99 -6.36 -2.70
CA ASP A 97 -9.60 -6.83 -4.03
C ASP A 97 -9.29 -5.68 -5.00
N GLU A 98 -10.09 -4.60 -4.98
CA GLU A 98 -9.83 -3.40 -5.79
C GLU A 98 -8.49 -2.73 -5.47
N LEU A 99 -8.07 -2.83 -4.20
CA LEU A 99 -6.82 -2.26 -3.71
C LEU A 99 -5.64 -3.20 -3.84
N ALA A 100 -5.84 -4.52 -3.97
CA ALA A 100 -4.77 -5.53 -4.01
C ALA A 100 -3.68 -5.21 -5.05
N GLU A 101 -4.04 -4.65 -6.19
CA GLU A 101 -3.07 -4.26 -7.22
C GLU A 101 -2.13 -3.12 -6.80
N ARG A 102 -2.52 -2.30 -5.82
CA ARG A 102 -1.81 -1.09 -5.36
C ARG A 102 -1.17 -1.25 -3.99
N LEU A 103 -1.64 -2.19 -3.17
CA LEU A 103 -1.09 -2.38 -1.84
C LEU A 103 0.16 -3.27 -1.84
N VAL A 104 1.06 -2.95 -0.93
CA VAL A 104 2.14 -3.82 -0.45
C VAL A 104 2.12 -3.84 1.08
N PHE A 105 2.70 -4.89 1.66
CA PHE A 105 2.55 -5.23 3.07
C PHE A 105 3.94 -5.44 3.69
N LEU A 106 4.69 -4.35 3.90
CA LEU A 106 6.05 -4.44 4.39
C LEU A 106 6.09 -4.53 5.92
N ARG A 107 7.16 -5.10 6.45
CA ARG A 107 7.43 -5.22 7.89
C ARG A 107 8.43 -4.16 8.36
#